data_AF-A0A8S0SXV9-F1
#
_entry.id   AF-A0A8S0SXV9-F1
#
_cell.length_a   1.000
_cell.length_b   1.000
_cell.length_c   1.000
_cell.angle_alpha   90.00
_cell.angle_beta   90.00
_cell.angle_gamma   90.00
#
_symmetry.space_group_name_H-M   'P 1'
#
loop_
_entity.id
_entity.type
_entity.pdbx_description
1 polymer ?
#
loop_
_entity_poly.entity_id
_entity_poly.type
_entity_poly.pdbx_seq_one_letter_code
_entity_poly.pdbx_strand_id
1 'polypeptide(L)' 'MSAPWKHTIEGPDDMPAHIKSSMFGCSLTIPITNGKLNMGTWQGIWLCEHRDAATPRKVVITLNGI' A
#
# COMPACT_ATOMS: atom_id res chain seq x y z
N MET A 1 -8.07 15.89 9.32
CA MET A 1 -7.74 15.52 10.71
C MET A 1 -6.23 15.39 10.82
N SER A 2 -5.58 16.27 11.58
CA SER A 2 -4.12 16.32 11.76
C SER A 2 -3.75 15.63 13.08
N ALA A 3 -2.97 14.56 13.03
CA ALA A 3 -2.39 13.92 14.22
C ALA A 3 -1.29 14.84 14.84
N PRO A 4 -1.03 14.78 16.17
CA PRO A 4 -0.18 15.74 16.88
C PRO A 4 1.31 15.38 16.78
N TRP A 5 1.79 15.13 15.58
CA TRP A 5 3.19 14.78 15.32
C TRP A 5 3.72 15.76 14.27
N LYS A 6 4.83 16.44 14.55
CA LYS A 6 5.37 17.49 13.67
C LYS A 6 6.68 17.01 13.07
N HIS A 7 6.64 16.55 11.81
CA HIS A 7 7.84 16.22 11.04
C HIS A 7 8.59 17.51 10.73
N THR A 8 9.85 17.61 11.16
CA THR A 8 10.65 18.84 11.00
C THR A 8 11.45 18.88 9.70
N ILE A 9 11.48 17.81 8.91
CA ILE A 9 12.44 17.65 7.79
C ILE A 9 11.87 17.13 6.46
N GLU A 10 10.62 16.64 6.38
CA GLU A 10 10.09 15.98 5.16
C GLU A 10 8.74 16.55 4.66
N GLY A 11 8.24 17.61 5.31
CA GLY A 11 7.00 18.29 4.94
C GLY A 11 5.74 17.73 5.63
N PRO A 12 4.62 18.47 5.56
CA PRO A 12 3.41 18.19 6.35
C PRO A 12 2.60 16.95 5.91
N ASP A 13 2.82 16.47 4.68
CA ASP A 13 2.05 15.38 4.07
C ASP A 13 2.73 14.00 4.18
N ASP A 14 4.03 13.96 4.48
CA ASP A 14 4.78 12.70 4.50
C ASP A 14 4.42 11.84 5.71
N MET A 15 4.41 12.44 6.90
CA MET A 15 4.23 11.71 8.14
C MET A 15 2.84 11.07 8.31
N PRO A 16 1.71 11.73 7.95
CA PRO A 16 0.41 11.05 7.90
C PRO A 16 0.38 9.90 6.89
N ALA A 17 1.09 10.00 5.76
CA ALA A 17 1.17 8.94 4.76
C ALA A 17 1.98 7.73 5.27
N HIS A 18 3.10 7.95 5.98
CA HIS A 18 3.90 6.90 6.60
C HIS A 18 3.12 6.07 7.63
N ILE A 19 2.34 6.73 8.49
CA ILE A 19 1.52 6.05 9.50
C ILE A 19 0.44 5.20 8.82
N LYS A 20 -0.28 5.76 7.83
CA LYS A 20 -1.31 5.02 7.08
C LYS A 20 -0.72 3.80 6.37
N SER A 21 0.41 3.96 5.69
CA SER A 21 1.07 2.85 4.97
C SER A 21 1.50 1.73 5.93
N SER A 22 2.00 2.07 7.11
CA SER A 22 2.37 1.09 8.14
C SER A 22 1.14 0.36 8.72
N MET A 23 0.00 1.05 8.85
CA MET A 23 -1.23 0.46 9.36
C MET A 23 -1.96 -0.43 8.36
N PHE A 24 -2.04 -0.04 7.09
CA PHE A 24 -2.69 -0.83 6.03
C PHE A 24 -1.82 -1.96 5.49
N GLY A 25 -0.50 -1.85 5.68
CA GLY A 25 0.48 -2.74 5.07
C GLY A 25 0.86 -2.30 3.66
N CYS A 26 2.10 -2.59 3.28
CA CYS A 26 2.68 -2.23 1.97
C CYS A 26 2.83 -3.42 1.01
N SER A 27 2.35 -4.61 1.41
CA SER A 27 2.43 -5.83 0.60
C SER A 27 1.23 -6.74 0.85
N LEU A 28 0.90 -7.57 -0.13
CA LEU A 28 -0.17 -8.56 -0.07
C LEU A 28 0.38 -9.91 -0.54
N THR A 29 -0.02 -10.98 0.14
CA THR A 29 0.22 -12.35 -0.31
C THR A 29 -1.11 -12.93 -0.78
N ILE A 30 -1.17 -13.31 -2.07
CA ILE A 30 -2.40 -13.78 -2.71
C ILE A 30 -2.15 -15.20 -3.23
N PRO A 31 -2.90 -16.22 -2.77
CA PRO A 31 -2.75 -17.59 -3.28
C PRO A 31 -3.12 -17.67 -4.76
N ILE A 32 -2.51 -18.60 -5.48
CA ILE A 32 -2.81 -18.89 -6.89
C ILE A 32 -3.27 -20.33 -6.97
N THR A 33 -4.43 -20.55 -7.60
CA THR A 33 -4.99 -21.89 -7.83
C THR A 33 -5.32 -22.03 -9.31
N ASN A 34 -4.82 -23.09 -9.95
CA ASN A 34 -5.04 -23.35 -11.38
C ASN A 34 -4.68 -22.15 -12.30
N GLY A 35 -3.56 -21.47 -12.00
CA GLY A 35 -3.08 -20.32 -12.76
C GLY A 35 -3.88 -19.02 -12.59
N LYS A 36 -4.81 -18.95 -11.63
CA LYS A 36 -5.60 -17.74 -11.35
C LYS A 36 -5.41 -17.28 -9.91
N LEU A 37 -5.44 -15.96 -9.69
CA LEU A 37 -5.48 -15.39 -8.34
C LEU A 37 -6.72 -15.93 -7.61
N ASN A 38 -6.52 -16.55 -6.46
CA ASN A 38 -7.58 -17.13 -5.65
C ASN A 38 -8.18 -16.04 -4.75
N MET A 39 -9.11 -15.27 -5.32
CA MET A 39 -9.78 -14.17 -4.64
C MET A 39 -11.28 -14.45 -4.52
N GLY A 40 -11.89 -13.98 -3.45
CA GLY A 40 -13.34 -13.94 -3.30
C GLY A 40 -13.99 -12.94 -4.25
N THR A 41 -15.30 -13.10 -4.50
CA THR A 41 -16.10 -12.30 -5.45
C THR A 41 -15.94 -10.78 -5.27
N TRP A 42 -15.69 -10.32 -4.05
CA TRP A 42 -15.62 -8.91 -3.69
C TRP A 42 -14.23 -8.44 -3.28
N GLN A 43 -13.21 -9.30 -3.38
CA GLN A 43 -11.83 -8.91 -3.08
C GLN A 43 -11.23 -8.18 -4.29
N GLY A 44 -10.54 -7.08 -4.01
CA GLY A 44 -9.80 -6.30 -5.01
C GLY A 44 -8.43 -5.91 -4.48
N ILE A 45 -7.47 -5.73 -5.39
CA ILE A 45 -6.12 -5.25 -5.08
C ILE A 45 -6.09 -3.75 -5.34
N TRP A 46 -5.73 -2.97 -4.33
CA TRP A 46 -5.72 -1.51 -4.40
C TRP A 46 -4.33 -0.97 -4.09
N LEU A 47 -3.87 -0.02 -4.91
CA LEU A 47 -2.75 0.85 -4.58
C LEU A 47 -3.31 2.12 -3.93
N CYS A 48 -3.20 2.22 -2.62
CA CYS A 48 -3.65 3.38 -1.87
C CYS A 48 -2.53 4.43 -1.79
N GLU A 49 -2.54 5.41 -2.70
CA GLU A 49 -1.68 6.58 -2.59
C GLU A 49 -2.22 7.49 -1.48
N HIS A 50 -1.34 7.89 -0.56
CA HIS A 50 -1.72 8.66 0.62
C HIS A 50 -1.20 10.10 0.61
N ARG A 51 -0.37 10.47 -0.37
CA ARG A 51 0.15 11.82 -0.56
C ARG A 51 -0.70 12.59 -1.57
N ASP A 52 -0.98 13.85 -1.27
CA ASP A 52 -1.72 14.75 -2.16
C ASP A 52 -0.88 15.14 -3.39
N ALA A 53 0.44 15.30 -3.20
CA ALA A 53 1.41 15.59 -4.26
C ALA A 53 2.30 14.36 -4.52
N ALA A 54 1.70 13.29 -5.03
CA ALA A 54 2.39 12.03 -5.24
C ALA A 54 3.32 12.04 -6.47
N THR A 55 4.40 11.27 -6.37
CA THR A 55 5.27 10.90 -7.48
C THR A 55 4.91 9.48 -7.97
N PRO A 56 5.34 9.07 -9.18
CA PRO A 56 5.05 7.73 -9.70
C PRO A 56 5.42 6.62 -8.71
N ARG A 57 4.59 5.57 -8.66
CA ARG A 57 4.81 4.40 -7.79
C ARG A 57 5.22 3.18 -8.61
N LYS A 58 6.03 2.33 -8.00
CA LYS A 58 6.45 1.05 -8.55
C LYS A 58 5.91 -0.06 -7.66
N VAL A 59 5.12 -0.95 -8.24
CA VAL A 59 4.64 -2.16 -7.59
C VAL A 59 5.46 -3.33 -8.10
N VAL A 60 5.96 -4.17 -7.19
CA VAL A 60 6.73 -5.38 -7.54
C VAL A 60 5.87 -6.59 -7.25
N ILE A 61 5.83 -7.53 -8.20
CA ILE A 61 5.11 -8.80 -8.07
C ILE A 61 6.16 -9.91 -8.09
N THR A 62 6.14 -10.74 -7.06
CA THR A 62 6.94 -11.96 -6.99
C THR A 62 6.01 -13.15 -7.04
N LEU A 63 6.20 -14.02 -8.04
CA LEU A 63 5.50 -15.31 -8.13
C LEU A 63 6.43 -16.39 -7.57
N ASN A 64 5.92 -17.15 -6.60
CA ASN A 64 6.66 -18.24 -5.97
C ASN A 64 5.69 -19.42 -5.74
N GLY A 65 6.14 -20.63 -6.08
CA GLY A 65 5.34 -21.84 -6.06
C GLY A 65 5.95 -22.92 -6.97
N ILE A 66 5.34 -24.09 -6.98
CA ILE A 66 5.68 -25.24 -7.84
C ILE A 66 4.58 -25.42 -8.88
#